data_AF-K1Y644-F1
#
_entry.id   AF-K1Y644-F1
#
_cell.length_a   1.000
_cell.length_b   1.000
_cell.length_c   1.000
_cell.angle_alpha   90.00
_cell.angle_beta   90.00
_cell.angle_gamma   90.00
#
_symmetry.space_group_name_H-M   'P 1'
#
loop_
_entity.id
_entity.type
_entity.pdbx_description
1 polymer ?
#
loop_
_entity_poly.entity_id
_entity_poly.type
_entity_poly.pdbx_seq_one_letter_code
_entity_poly.pdbx_strand_id
1 'polypeptide(L)'
;MASPNSGTDFRLAHSIGGTMKQQHVTLVIPPYPYGKGQVFLNGSIVSIAARLKAMNRTVSVIDLNIDRLEDVRILSILRQAHLIGVSLTGSPHIPGCIELAKKLQQINPSAVLMLGGQVIENLTRDQFRSIFGQTIKQIQHVSDLAKVLGCNVNEVPSPETVSYRPVLENMEEERLTLYLRHEMPLVVSQGCVHGCHFCAASKKRKESFRSLLCFEDDLLFMAQTAKKRGLTVIKFYASSLDFFQNPGVVREYLQALARVREQTGVDIRVRCLSRLDSFIKATKADPETGKLLARAGLWNIGFGVDGTDASILKAQGKGQYTTEDAATCIRLCLFCGVKPELLMVFGFPQDNLWTLLKTVLISFAAVLRWGVVIRPYMAKDIVPGNRGWLIEEGRVKLVVSEPLKFYNLDFAALATKITHPRVLHRWLCNIAYLTLCAVLWPFGKCSTAPVLPQSGKVLGPIAKRINRLMPFDR
;
A
#
# COMPACT_ATOMS: atom_id res chain seq x y z
N MET A 1 47.80 -30.32 -23.65
CA MET A 1 46.66 -31.07 -24.19
C MET A 1 45.38 -30.47 -23.62
N ALA A 2 44.54 -29.95 -24.52
CA ALA A 2 43.14 -29.53 -24.43
C ALA A 2 42.61 -28.78 -23.18
N SER A 3 42.35 -27.49 -23.37
CA SER A 3 41.27 -26.73 -22.72
C SER A 3 39.92 -27.10 -23.36
N PRO A 4 38.81 -26.97 -22.62
CA PRO A 4 37.57 -26.51 -23.23
C PRO A 4 36.98 -25.29 -22.51
N ASN A 5 36.92 -24.19 -23.27
CA ASN A 5 35.89 -23.17 -23.18
C ASN A 5 34.49 -23.80 -23.39
N SER A 6 33.50 -23.40 -22.60
CA SER A 6 32.11 -23.33 -23.07
C SER A 6 31.35 -22.28 -22.28
N GLY A 7 31.39 -21.04 -22.79
CA GLY A 7 30.40 -20.03 -22.45
C GLY A 7 29.04 -20.42 -23.02
N THR A 8 28.02 -20.44 -22.19
CA THR A 8 26.63 -20.58 -22.62
C THR A 8 26.08 -19.21 -22.94
N ASP A 9 26.14 -18.90 -24.23
CA ASP A 9 25.59 -17.73 -24.90
C ASP A 9 24.04 -17.80 -24.84
N PHE A 10 23.42 -16.96 -24.00
CA PHE A 10 21.96 -16.75 -24.00
C PHE A 10 21.59 -15.86 -25.20
N ARG A 11 21.45 -16.45 -26.38
CA ARG A 11 20.92 -15.77 -27.58
C ARG A 11 19.60 -16.39 -28.03
N LEU A 12 18.54 -15.62 -27.80
CA LEU A 12 17.43 -15.33 -28.71
C LEU A 12 16.82 -16.49 -29.51
N ALA A 13 15.70 -17.01 -29.01
CA ALA A 13 14.66 -17.57 -29.85
C ALA A 13 13.79 -16.43 -30.41
N HIS A 14 14.18 -15.90 -31.59
CA HIS A 14 13.27 -15.15 -32.46
C HIS A 14 12.64 -16.11 -33.47
N SER A 15 11.32 -16.29 -33.38
CA SER A 15 10.37 -16.28 -34.52
C SER A 15 9.11 -17.10 -34.19
N ILE A 16 8.02 -16.42 -33.85
CA ILE A 16 6.69 -16.82 -34.32
C ILE A 16 6.02 -15.55 -34.83
N GLY A 17 5.73 -15.58 -36.13
CA GLY A 17 5.15 -14.51 -36.92
C GLY A 17 3.71 -14.20 -36.52
N GLY A 18 3.45 -12.91 -36.50
CA GLY A 18 2.19 -12.25 -36.23
C GLY A 18 2.57 -10.86 -35.76
N THR A 19 2.55 -9.86 -36.65
CA THR A 19 2.74 -8.45 -36.28
C THR A 19 1.57 -8.03 -35.41
N MET A 20 1.60 -8.40 -34.13
CA MET A 20 0.73 -7.82 -33.12
C MET A 20 1.03 -6.32 -33.13
N LYS A 21 0.07 -5.52 -33.58
CA LYS A 21 0.12 -4.06 -33.41
C LYS A 21 0.58 -3.77 -31.99
N GLN A 22 1.66 -3.00 -31.86
CA GLN A 22 2.21 -2.65 -30.57
C GLN A 22 1.15 -1.85 -29.81
N GLN A 23 0.46 -2.51 -28.87
CA GLN A 23 -0.63 -1.90 -28.13
C GLN A 23 -0.04 -0.88 -27.15
N HIS A 24 -0.55 0.35 -27.21
CA HIS A 24 -0.20 1.41 -26.26
C HIS A 24 -1.13 1.38 -25.06
N VAL A 25 -0.56 1.12 -23.88
CA VAL A 25 -1.25 1.11 -22.59
C VAL A 25 -0.84 2.33 -21.78
N THR A 26 -1.82 3.13 -21.37
CA THR A 26 -1.58 4.24 -20.45
C THR A 26 -2.08 3.87 -19.06
N LEU A 27 -1.21 3.95 -18.07
CA LEU A 27 -1.50 3.67 -16.66
C LEU A 27 -1.60 4.99 -15.90
N VAL A 28 -2.70 5.17 -15.16
CA VAL A 28 -3.01 6.41 -14.45
C VAL A 28 -3.02 6.15 -12.95
N ILE A 29 -2.21 6.91 -12.20
CA ILE A 29 -2.29 7.00 -10.75
C ILE A 29 -3.32 8.11 -10.43
N PRO A 30 -4.44 7.78 -9.76
CA PRO A 30 -5.44 8.79 -9.41
C PRO A 30 -4.87 9.78 -8.36
N PRO A 31 -5.42 11.00 -8.30
CA PRO A 31 -5.02 11.94 -7.26
C PRO A 31 -5.35 11.40 -5.87
N TYR A 32 -4.61 11.87 -4.86
CA TYR A 32 -4.91 11.56 -3.47
C TYR A 32 -6.37 11.94 -3.14
N PRO A 33 -7.13 11.10 -2.41
CA PRO A 33 -8.58 11.23 -2.26
C PRO A 33 -9.05 12.55 -1.62
N TYR A 34 -8.16 13.19 -0.86
CA TYR A 34 -8.45 14.39 -0.08
C TYR A 34 -8.00 15.68 -0.76
N GLY A 35 -7.61 15.63 -2.03
CA GLY A 35 -7.49 16.82 -2.90
C GLY A 35 -6.20 17.63 -2.75
N LYS A 36 -5.16 17.06 -2.17
CA LYS A 36 -3.78 17.58 -2.17
C LYS A 36 -2.85 16.58 -2.88
N GLY A 37 -1.90 17.02 -3.68
CA GLY A 37 -1.00 16.10 -4.40
C GLY A 37 -0.04 15.38 -3.45
N GLN A 38 -0.02 14.05 -3.50
CA GLN A 38 0.95 13.24 -2.76
C GLN A 38 1.96 12.62 -3.73
N VAL A 39 3.21 13.06 -3.68
CA VAL A 39 4.28 12.44 -4.49
C VAL A 39 4.62 11.09 -3.87
N PHE A 40 4.18 10.01 -4.51
CA PHE A 40 4.43 8.64 -4.09
C PHE A 40 4.42 7.72 -5.30
N LEU A 41 5.56 7.07 -5.59
CA LEU A 41 5.65 6.16 -6.73
C LEU A 41 4.80 4.91 -6.44
N ASN A 42 3.66 4.74 -7.11
CA ASN A 42 2.78 3.62 -6.83
C ASN A 42 3.39 2.28 -7.30
N GLY A 43 3.77 1.42 -6.34
CA GLY A 43 4.43 0.14 -6.61
C GLY A 43 3.58 -0.84 -7.43
N SER A 44 2.26 -0.81 -7.30
CA SER A 44 1.36 -1.63 -8.13
C SER A 44 1.37 -1.17 -9.60
N ILE A 45 1.45 0.14 -9.84
CA ILE A 45 1.55 0.71 -11.19
C ILE A 45 2.91 0.42 -11.81
N VAL A 46 3.99 0.52 -11.05
CA VAL A 46 5.33 0.12 -11.53
C VAL A 46 5.35 -1.38 -11.86
N SER A 47 4.76 -2.22 -11.01
CA SER A 47 4.67 -3.66 -11.24
C SER A 47 3.94 -4.00 -12.54
N ILE A 48 2.74 -3.44 -12.76
CA ILE A 48 1.99 -3.70 -13.98
C ILE A 48 2.68 -3.09 -15.22
N ALA A 49 3.30 -1.91 -15.11
CA ALA A 49 4.07 -1.32 -16.20
C ALA A 49 5.24 -2.20 -16.62
N ALA A 50 5.96 -2.78 -15.66
CA ALA A 50 7.07 -3.69 -15.91
C ALA A 50 6.60 -4.96 -16.63
N ARG A 51 5.49 -5.56 -16.19
CA ARG A 51 4.89 -6.74 -16.81
C ARG A 51 4.47 -6.47 -18.26
N LEU A 52 3.82 -5.34 -18.50
CA LEU A 52 3.41 -4.93 -19.85
C LEU A 52 4.61 -4.64 -20.77
N LYS A 53 5.66 -4.03 -20.24
CA LYS A 53 6.93 -3.83 -20.97
C LYS A 53 7.61 -5.15 -21.33
N ALA A 54 7.62 -6.12 -20.41
CA ALA A 54 8.12 -7.47 -20.69
C ALA A 54 7.30 -8.22 -21.75
N MET A 55 6.05 -7.81 -21.99
CA MET A 55 5.22 -8.27 -23.10
C MET A 55 5.38 -7.41 -24.37
N ASN A 56 6.43 -6.59 -24.46
CA ASN A 56 6.72 -5.67 -25.58
C ASN A 56 5.61 -4.64 -25.87
N ARG A 57 4.77 -4.29 -24.87
CA ARG A 57 3.77 -3.24 -25.01
C ARG A 57 4.40 -1.86 -24.83
N THR A 58 3.87 -0.86 -25.54
CA THR A 58 4.22 0.55 -25.25
C THR A 58 3.46 0.97 -24.00
N VAL A 59 4.17 1.48 -22.99
CA VAL A 59 3.58 1.84 -21.71
C VAL A 59 3.88 3.29 -21.38
N SER A 60 2.84 4.06 -21.04
CA SER A 60 2.96 5.40 -20.47
C SER A 60 2.38 5.43 -19.07
N VAL A 61 2.99 6.19 -18.18
CA VAL A 61 2.51 6.38 -16.80
C VAL A 61 2.19 7.86 -16.58
N ILE A 62 0.96 8.13 -16.14
CA ILE A 62 0.48 9.46 -15.77
C ILE A 62 0.22 9.43 -14.26
N ASP A 63 0.81 10.35 -13.51
CA ASP A 63 0.59 10.49 -12.08
C ASP A 63 -0.15 11.79 -11.78
N LEU A 64 -1.45 11.72 -11.49
CA LEU A 64 -2.27 12.91 -11.26
C LEU A 64 -2.00 13.61 -9.91
N ASN A 65 -1.01 13.16 -9.15
CA ASN A 65 -0.44 13.92 -8.04
C ASN A 65 0.68 14.88 -8.49
N ILE A 66 1.16 14.74 -9.73
CA ILE A 66 2.25 15.53 -10.34
C ILE A 66 1.75 16.18 -11.64
N ASP A 67 1.11 15.38 -12.49
CA ASP A 67 0.58 15.73 -13.80
C ASP A 67 -0.79 16.40 -13.72
N ARG A 68 -1.11 17.21 -14.74
CA ARG A 68 -2.42 17.83 -14.94
C ARG A 68 -3.08 17.25 -16.17
N LEU A 69 -4.38 16.93 -16.10
CA LEU A 69 -5.12 16.38 -17.23
C LEU A 69 -5.28 17.39 -18.37
N GLU A 70 -5.16 18.68 -18.07
CA GLU A 70 -5.26 19.78 -19.03
C GLU A 70 -3.96 20.00 -19.82
N ASP A 71 -2.85 19.35 -19.45
CA ASP A 71 -1.57 19.43 -20.16
C ASP A 71 -1.70 18.78 -21.55
N VAL A 72 -1.30 19.51 -22.60
CA VAL A 72 -1.34 19.08 -24.01
C VAL A 72 -0.60 17.76 -24.22
N ARG A 73 0.55 17.56 -23.56
CA ARG A 73 1.33 16.32 -23.63
C ARG A 73 0.55 15.15 -23.04
N ILE A 74 -0.08 15.36 -21.88
CA ILE A 74 -0.89 14.34 -21.19
C ILE A 74 -2.12 13.96 -22.02
N LEU A 75 -2.80 14.96 -22.59
CA LEU A 75 -3.92 14.73 -23.51
C LEU A 75 -3.50 13.95 -24.76
N SER A 76 -2.32 14.24 -25.32
CA SER A 76 -1.78 13.48 -26.45
C SER A 76 -1.55 12.01 -26.11
N ILE A 77 -0.94 11.72 -24.95
CA ILE A 77 -0.71 10.35 -24.47
C ILE A 77 -2.04 9.61 -24.31
N LEU A 78 -3.03 10.24 -23.68
CA LEU A 78 -4.34 9.64 -23.44
C LEU A 78 -5.10 9.34 -24.74
N ARG A 79 -5.05 10.25 -25.73
CA ARG A 79 -5.72 10.08 -27.03
C ARG A 79 -5.11 8.98 -27.90
N GLN A 80 -3.83 8.68 -27.72
CA GLN A 80 -3.13 7.61 -28.45
C GLN A 80 -3.26 6.23 -27.77
N ALA A 81 -3.70 6.20 -26.52
CA ALA A 81 -3.84 4.96 -25.77
C ALA A 81 -4.91 4.04 -26.38
N HIS A 82 -4.58 2.75 -26.50
CA HIS A 82 -5.55 1.70 -26.82
C HIS A 82 -6.26 1.20 -25.55
N LEU A 83 -5.49 1.13 -24.46
CA LEU A 83 -5.97 0.75 -23.13
C LEU A 83 -5.60 1.85 -22.13
N ILE A 84 -6.53 2.17 -21.23
CA ILE A 84 -6.26 3.05 -20.08
C ILE A 84 -6.53 2.25 -18.81
N GLY A 85 -5.53 2.10 -17.95
CA GLY A 85 -5.63 1.40 -16.66
C GLY A 85 -5.53 2.35 -15.48
N VAL A 86 -6.43 2.25 -14.50
CA VAL A 86 -6.34 3.00 -13.23
C VAL A 86 -6.27 2.03 -12.06
N SER A 87 -5.29 2.21 -11.17
CA SER A 87 -5.13 1.39 -9.96
C SER A 87 -5.61 2.12 -8.72
N LEU A 88 -6.52 1.49 -7.96
CA LEU A 88 -7.06 2.03 -6.72
C LEU A 88 -6.62 1.15 -5.54
N THR A 89 -5.92 1.76 -4.58
CA THR A 89 -5.44 1.05 -3.40
C THR A 89 -6.50 0.99 -2.29
N GLY A 90 -7.14 2.13 -1.98
CA GLY A 90 -8.11 2.25 -0.89
C GLY A 90 -9.49 2.69 -1.36
N SER A 91 -10.53 2.34 -0.59
CA SER A 91 -11.91 2.78 -0.81
C SER A 91 -12.10 4.29 -1.00
N PRO A 92 -11.37 5.18 -0.31
CA PRO A 92 -11.56 6.63 -0.51
C PRO A 92 -11.25 7.12 -1.93
N HIS A 93 -10.54 6.34 -2.75
CA HIS A 93 -10.32 6.68 -4.17
C HIS A 93 -11.55 6.46 -5.04
N ILE A 94 -12.52 5.63 -4.64
CA ILE A 94 -13.68 5.27 -5.48
C ILE A 94 -14.45 6.51 -5.95
N PRO A 95 -14.86 7.46 -5.08
CA PRO A 95 -15.61 8.64 -5.52
C PRO A 95 -14.88 9.47 -6.58
N GLY A 96 -13.60 9.81 -6.34
CA GLY A 96 -12.80 10.57 -7.29
C GLY A 96 -12.53 9.81 -8.59
N CYS A 97 -12.42 8.48 -8.52
CA CYS A 97 -12.24 7.65 -9.69
C CYS A 97 -13.47 7.60 -10.60
N ILE A 98 -14.69 7.68 -10.06
CA ILE A 98 -15.91 7.78 -10.89
C ILE A 98 -15.85 9.03 -11.78
N GLU A 99 -15.46 10.16 -11.22
CA GLU A 99 -15.29 11.41 -11.97
C GLU A 99 -14.13 11.31 -12.98
N LEU A 100 -13.00 10.74 -12.56
CA LEU A 100 -11.84 10.54 -13.43
C LEU A 100 -12.17 9.62 -14.61
N ALA A 101 -12.86 8.51 -14.38
CA ALA A 101 -13.25 7.56 -15.42
C ALA A 101 -14.10 8.22 -16.51
N LYS A 102 -15.07 9.05 -16.11
CA LYS A 102 -15.89 9.84 -17.06
C LYS A 102 -15.04 10.77 -17.91
N LYS A 103 -14.09 11.49 -17.28
CA LYS A 103 -13.16 12.37 -18.02
C LYS A 103 -12.28 11.60 -18.99
N LEU A 104 -11.74 10.45 -18.57
CA LEU A 104 -10.90 9.62 -19.44
C LEU A 104 -11.67 9.10 -20.65
N GLN A 105 -12.92 8.66 -20.46
CA GLN A 105 -13.81 8.24 -21.55
C GLN A 105 -14.17 9.40 -22.50
N GLN A 106 -14.28 10.64 -21.99
CA GLN A 106 -14.49 11.82 -22.83
C GLN A 106 -13.23 12.18 -23.64
N ILE A 107 -12.04 12.05 -23.03
CA ILE A 107 -10.76 12.35 -23.69
C ILE A 107 -10.47 11.34 -24.81
N ASN A 108 -10.74 10.06 -24.56
CA ASN A 108 -10.56 8.99 -25.54
C ASN A 108 -11.69 7.96 -25.45
N PRO A 109 -12.78 8.15 -26.22
CA PRO A 109 -13.92 7.22 -26.25
C PRO A 109 -13.59 5.84 -26.84
N SER A 110 -12.51 5.74 -27.62
CA SER A 110 -12.11 4.50 -28.30
C SER A 110 -11.24 3.59 -27.42
N ALA A 111 -10.60 4.12 -26.38
CA ALA A 111 -9.79 3.33 -25.47
C ALA A 111 -10.65 2.43 -24.57
N VAL A 112 -10.18 1.20 -24.33
CA VAL A 112 -10.77 0.35 -23.29
C VAL A 112 -10.25 0.83 -21.93
N LEU A 113 -11.18 1.33 -21.11
CA LEU A 113 -10.88 1.71 -19.72
C LEU A 113 -11.00 0.49 -18.80
N MET A 114 -9.96 0.27 -17.99
CA MET A 114 -9.93 -0.80 -16.99
C MET A 114 -9.53 -0.27 -15.60
N LEU A 115 -10.13 -0.83 -14.56
CA LEU A 115 -9.86 -0.48 -13.17
C LEU A 115 -9.38 -1.73 -12.43
N GLY A 116 -8.34 -1.57 -11.61
CA GLY A 116 -7.79 -2.63 -10.76
C GLY A 116 -7.28 -2.09 -9.43
N GLY A 117 -6.57 -2.95 -8.70
CA GLY A 117 -6.07 -2.64 -7.36
C GLY A 117 -6.96 -3.18 -6.26
N GLN A 118 -6.41 -3.26 -5.05
CA GLN A 118 -6.96 -4.05 -3.93
C GLN A 118 -8.45 -3.79 -3.67
N VAL A 119 -8.91 -2.54 -3.67
CA VAL A 119 -10.33 -2.26 -3.42
C VAL A 119 -11.22 -2.74 -4.56
N ILE A 120 -10.76 -2.62 -5.81
CA ILE A 120 -11.52 -3.03 -7.00
C ILE A 120 -11.60 -4.56 -7.10
N GLU A 121 -10.51 -5.25 -6.78
CA GLU A 121 -10.46 -6.72 -6.78
C GLU A 121 -11.49 -7.33 -5.82
N ASN A 122 -11.80 -6.62 -4.72
CA ASN A 122 -12.69 -7.09 -3.67
C ASN A 122 -14.17 -6.67 -3.83
N LEU A 123 -14.52 -5.93 -4.89
CA LEU A 123 -15.92 -5.68 -5.25
C LEU A 123 -16.46 -6.85 -6.08
N THR A 124 -17.70 -7.27 -5.84
CA THR A 124 -18.36 -8.21 -6.76
C THR A 124 -18.57 -7.55 -8.13
N ARG A 125 -18.74 -8.35 -9.19
CA ARG A 125 -19.00 -7.81 -10.54
C ARG A 125 -20.21 -6.88 -10.58
N ASP A 126 -21.26 -7.21 -9.84
CA ASP A 126 -22.48 -6.40 -9.79
C ASP A 126 -22.30 -5.12 -8.97
N GLN A 127 -21.57 -5.18 -7.85
CA GLN A 127 -21.19 -3.98 -7.10
C GLN A 127 -20.35 -3.05 -7.98
N PHE A 128 -19.36 -3.59 -8.69
CA PHE A 128 -18.52 -2.83 -9.60
C PHE A 128 -19.36 -2.17 -10.70
N ARG A 129 -20.24 -2.92 -11.38
CA ARG A 129 -21.11 -2.40 -12.45
C ARG A 129 -22.07 -1.32 -11.94
N SER A 130 -22.57 -1.46 -10.72
CA SER A 130 -23.42 -0.44 -10.09
C SER A 130 -22.68 0.88 -9.86
N ILE A 131 -21.38 0.82 -9.55
CA ILE A 131 -20.56 2.00 -9.26
C ILE A 131 -19.99 2.64 -10.53
N PHE A 132 -19.45 1.83 -11.45
CA PHE A 132 -18.65 2.27 -12.59
C PHE A 132 -19.32 2.05 -13.95
N GLY A 133 -20.50 1.42 -13.98
CA GLY A 133 -21.20 1.05 -15.22
C GLY A 133 -20.66 -0.22 -15.87
N GLN A 134 -21.24 -0.58 -17.03
CA GLN A 134 -20.94 -1.84 -17.74
C GLN A 134 -19.79 -1.74 -18.74
N THR A 135 -19.44 -0.53 -19.18
CA THR A 135 -18.45 -0.31 -20.24
C THR A 135 -17.02 -0.51 -19.74
N ILE A 136 -16.75 -0.13 -18.49
CA ILE A 136 -15.45 -0.21 -17.84
C ILE A 136 -15.14 -1.65 -17.44
N LYS A 137 -13.90 -2.11 -17.66
CA LYS A 137 -13.46 -3.46 -17.32
C LYS A 137 -12.89 -3.51 -15.91
N GLN A 138 -13.44 -4.39 -15.07
CA GLN A 138 -12.88 -4.68 -13.75
C GLN A 138 -11.81 -5.76 -13.86
N ILE A 139 -10.63 -5.48 -13.31
CA ILE A 139 -9.52 -6.42 -13.22
C ILE A 139 -9.44 -6.93 -11.79
N GLN A 140 -9.93 -8.16 -11.55
CA GLN A 140 -9.81 -8.85 -10.26
C GLN A 140 -8.62 -9.81 -10.24
N HIS A 141 -8.36 -10.44 -11.38
CA HIS A 141 -7.34 -11.47 -11.51
C HIS A 141 -6.51 -11.26 -12.79
N VAL A 142 -5.39 -11.96 -12.88
CA VAL A 142 -4.54 -11.97 -14.08
C VAL A 142 -5.29 -12.43 -15.33
N SER A 143 -6.31 -13.29 -15.19
CA SER A 143 -7.17 -13.72 -16.29
C SER A 143 -8.01 -12.59 -16.89
N ASP A 144 -8.48 -11.64 -16.07
CA ASP A 144 -9.18 -10.46 -16.57
C ASP A 144 -8.24 -9.57 -17.39
N LEU A 145 -7.02 -9.39 -16.87
CA LEU A 145 -5.99 -8.60 -17.56
C LEU A 145 -5.61 -9.25 -18.89
N ALA A 146 -5.34 -10.56 -18.90
CA ALA A 146 -5.01 -11.31 -20.12
C ALA A 146 -6.12 -11.18 -21.17
N LYS A 147 -7.40 -11.28 -20.75
CA LYS A 147 -8.56 -11.10 -21.61
C LYS A 147 -8.60 -9.70 -22.24
N VAL A 148 -8.31 -8.64 -21.48
CA VAL A 148 -8.28 -7.26 -22.01
C VAL A 148 -7.09 -7.02 -22.93
N LEU A 149 -5.96 -7.68 -22.66
CA LEU A 149 -4.76 -7.62 -23.49
C LEU A 149 -4.83 -8.50 -24.75
N GLY A 150 -5.84 -9.37 -24.86
CA GLY A 150 -6.00 -10.30 -25.97
C GLY A 150 -4.88 -11.36 -26.02
N CYS A 151 -4.43 -11.84 -24.86
CA CYS A 151 -3.40 -12.88 -24.75
C CYS A 151 -3.82 -14.00 -23.78
N ASN A 152 -3.04 -15.09 -23.73
CA ASN A 152 -3.23 -16.13 -22.74
C ASN A 152 -2.70 -15.69 -21.37
N VAL A 153 -3.23 -16.32 -20.31
CA VAL A 153 -2.84 -16.01 -18.92
C VAL A 153 -1.34 -16.23 -18.69
N ASN A 154 -0.79 -17.31 -19.24
CA ASN A 154 0.61 -17.68 -19.07
C ASN A 154 1.58 -16.74 -19.79
N GLU A 155 1.08 -15.90 -20.71
CA GLU A 155 1.87 -14.88 -21.39
C GLU A 155 2.01 -13.61 -20.56
N VAL A 156 1.23 -13.44 -19.49
CA VAL A 156 1.34 -12.29 -18.60
C VAL A 156 2.39 -12.60 -17.53
N PRO A 157 3.56 -11.92 -17.51
CA PRO A 157 4.63 -12.23 -16.56
C PRO A 157 4.16 -12.10 -15.12
N SER A 158 4.75 -12.87 -14.21
CA SER A 158 4.45 -12.77 -12.79
C SER A 158 5.04 -11.47 -12.21
N PRO A 159 4.35 -10.78 -11.28
CA PRO A 159 4.91 -9.60 -10.63
C PRO A 159 6.19 -9.91 -9.82
N GLU A 160 6.35 -11.15 -9.37
CA GLU A 160 7.52 -11.60 -8.61
C GLU A 160 8.79 -11.68 -9.45
N THR A 161 8.69 -12.01 -10.74
CA THR A 161 9.85 -12.35 -11.57
C THR A 161 10.29 -11.22 -12.51
N VAL A 162 9.54 -10.13 -12.59
CA VAL A 162 9.83 -9.02 -13.50
C VAL A 162 10.70 -7.95 -12.83
N SER A 163 11.70 -7.44 -13.56
CA SER A 163 12.49 -6.27 -13.16
C SER A 163 11.70 -4.98 -13.40
N TYR A 164 11.82 -4.01 -12.48
CA TYR A 164 11.20 -2.70 -12.62
C TYR A 164 12.13 -1.70 -13.31
N ARG A 165 13.42 -2.00 -13.41
CA ARG A 165 14.43 -1.18 -14.08
C ARG A 165 13.99 -0.66 -15.45
N PRO A 166 13.39 -1.45 -16.37
CA PRO A 166 12.93 -0.91 -17.65
C PRO A 166 11.85 0.17 -17.54
N VAL A 167 11.07 0.20 -16.46
CA VAL A 167 10.10 1.27 -16.17
C VAL A 167 10.82 2.50 -15.64
N LEU A 168 11.78 2.30 -14.74
CA LEU A 168 12.54 3.37 -14.09
C LEU A 168 13.49 4.08 -15.08
N GLU A 169 14.17 3.33 -15.94
CA GLU A 169 15.06 3.85 -16.99
C GLU A 169 14.31 4.68 -18.04
N ASN A 170 13.06 4.30 -18.35
CA ASN A 170 12.23 5.03 -19.29
C ASN A 170 11.49 6.22 -18.65
N MET A 171 11.66 6.45 -17.34
CA MET A 171 11.08 7.58 -16.66
C MET A 171 11.91 8.83 -16.90
N GLU A 172 11.26 9.97 -17.13
CA GLU A 172 11.91 11.28 -17.21
C GLU A 172 12.78 11.53 -15.97
N GLU A 173 13.99 12.05 -16.17
CA GLU A 173 15.02 12.11 -15.13
C GLU A 173 14.60 12.97 -13.93
N GLU A 174 13.97 14.11 -14.19
CA GLU A 174 13.43 15.02 -13.17
C GLU A 174 12.33 14.34 -12.36
N ARG A 175 11.47 13.56 -13.04
CA ARG A 175 10.39 12.81 -12.39
C ARG A 175 10.94 11.70 -11.50
N LEU A 176 11.91 10.92 -11.97
CA LEU A 176 12.54 9.88 -11.15
C LEU A 176 13.25 10.50 -9.95
N THR A 177 13.95 11.63 -10.14
CA THR A 177 14.58 12.38 -9.06
C THR A 177 13.55 12.87 -8.04
N LEU A 178 12.40 13.36 -8.51
CA LEU A 178 11.29 13.79 -7.65
C LEU A 178 10.80 12.62 -6.78
N TYR A 179 10.61 11.42 -7.35
CA TYR A 179 10.23 10.24 -6.55
C TYR A 179 11.31 9.81 -5.56
N LEU A 180 12.59 9.79 -5.96
CA LEU A 180 13.71 9.41 -5.10
C LEU A 180 13.89 10.32 -3.88
N ARG A 181 13.43 11.59 -3.97
CA ARG A 181 13.39 12.54 -2.84
C ARG A 181 12.29 12.23 -1.82
N HIS A 182 11.30 11.43 -2.21
CA HIS A 182 10.17 11.04 -1.39
C HIS A 182 10.28 9.58 -0.95
N GLU A 183 9.44 9.18 -0.01
CA GLU A 183 9.36 7.77 0.36
C GLU A 183 8.63 6.98 -0.74
N MET A 184 9.20 5.85 -1.14
CA MET A 184 8.66 4.97 -2.18
C MET A 184 8.34 3.58 -1.60
N PRO A 185 7.47 2.80 -2.25
CA PRO A 185 7.29 1.42 -1.85
C PRO A 185 8.52 0.60 -2.24
N LEU A 186 8.98 -0.24 -1.31
CA LEU A 186 9.96 -1.28 -1.58
C LEU A 186 9.21 -2.60 -1.69
N VAL A 187 9.01 -3.05 -2.93
CA VAL A 187 8.27 -4.30 -3.19
C VAL A 187 9.18 -5.48 -2.91
N VAL A 188 8.96 -6.12 -1.75
CA VAL A 188 9.71 -7.30 -1.29
C VAL A 188 8.87 -8.55 -1.47
N SER A 189 7.67 -8.52 -0.90
CA SER A 189 6.74 -9.65 -0.89
C SER A 189 5.30 -9.21 -0.82
N GLN A 190 4.39 -10.15 -1.12
CA GLN A 190 2.94 -10.01 -1.01
C GLN A 190 2.32 -11.26 -0.40
N GLY A 191 1.30 -11.06 0.42
CA GLY A 191 0.57 -12.13 1.09
C GLY A 191 0.86 -12.21 2.58
N CYS A 192 -0.12 -12.72 3.33
CA CYS A 192 -0.04 -12.90 4.77
C CYS A 192 -0.81 -14.17 5.15
N VAL A 193 -0.24 -15.05 5.97
CA VAL A 193 -0.90 -16.31 6.36
C VAL A 193 -2.02 -16.10 7.40
N HIS A 194 -2.06 -14.92 8.02
CA HIS A 194 -3.00 -14.61 9.09
C HIS A 194 -4.39 -14.24 8.57
N GLY A 195 -5.40 -14.30 9.44
CA GLY A 195 -6.82 -14.18 9.08
C GLY A 195 -7.59 -13.04 9.76
N CYS A 196 -6.93 -11.94 10.14
CA CYS A 196 -7.55 -10.83 10.90
C CYS A 196 -8.85 -10.34 10.24
N HIS A 197 -9.95 -10.21 10.99
CA HIS A 197 -11.28 -9.97 10.43
C HIS A 197 -11.45 -8.60 9.77
N PHE A 198 -10.92 -7.55 10.38
CA PHE A 198 -10.99 -6.17 9.88
C PHE A 198 -10.05 -5.88 8.69
N CYS A 199 -9.00 -6.67 8.52
CA CYS A 199 -7.99 -6.42 7.50
C CYS A 199 -8.57 -6.68 6.09
N ALA A 200 -8.44 -5.71 5.20
CA ALA A 200 -8.87 -5.80 3.80
C ALA A 200 -7.77 -6.31 2.85
N ALA A 201 -6.56 -6.55 3.36
CA ALA A 201 -5.43 -7.00 2.55
C ALA A 201 -5.56 -8.48 2.16
N SER A 202 -4.79 -8.91 1.16
CA SER A 202 -4.74 -10.30 0.70
C SER A 202 -4.12 -11.21 1.76
N LYS A 203 -5.00 -11.75 2.61
CA LYS A 203 -4.69 -12.54 3.80
C LYS A 203 -5.02 -14.03 3.61
N LYS A 204 -4.68 -14.88 4.57
CA LYS A 204 -4.79 -16.36 4.50
C LYS A 204 -4.12 -16.97 3.25
N ARG A 205 -3.01 -16.40 2.81
CA ARG A 205 -2.24 -16.90 1.66
C ARG A 205 -0.77 -16.98 2.03
N LYS A 206 -0.06 -17.95 1.43
CA LYS A 206 1.39 -17.98 1.51
C LYS A 206 1.95 -16.69 0.91
N GLU A 207 3.00 -16.21 1.55
CA GLU A 207 3.74 -15.06 1.06
C GLU A 207 4.52 -15.44 -0.20
N SER A 208 4.47 -14.55 -1.18
CA SER A 208 5.22 -14.67 -2.42
C SER A 208 6.25 -13.56 -2.46
N PHE A 209 7.48 -13.93 -2.78
CA PHE A 209 8.64 -13.05 -2.77
C PHE A 209 9.02 -12.68 -4.19
N ARG A 210 9.54 -11.47 -4.34
CA ARG A 210 10.15 -11.04 -5.58
C ARG A 210 11.39 -11.91 -5.90
N SER A 211 11.84 -11.89 -7.14
CA SER A 211 13.17 -12.39 -7.49
C SER A 211 14.20 -11.51 -6.79
N LEU A 212 15.06 -12.13 -5.97
CA LEU A 212 16.13 -11.41 -5.26
C LEU A 212 17.06 -10.70 -6.26
N LEU A 213 17.33 -11.32 -7.41
CA LEU A 213 18.12 -10.74 -8.49
C LEU A 213 17.49 -9.45 -9.03
N CYS A 214 16.19 -9.49 -9.36
CA CYS A 214 15.47 -8.29 -9.85
C CYS A 214 15.36 -7.22 -8.76
N PHE A 215 15.17 -7.63 -7.50
CA PHE A 215 15.13 -6.72 -6.37
C PHE A 215 16.44 -5.95 -6.20
N GLU A 216 17.57 -6.66 -6.21
CA GLU A 216 18.89 -6.07 -6.01
C GLU A 216 19.30 -5.18 -7.19
N ASP A 217 19.06 -5.61 -8.44
CA ASP A 217 19.36 -4.81 -9.64
C ASP A 217 18.56 -3.50 -9.67
N ASP A 218 17.24 -3.55 -9.42
CA ASP A 218 16.42 -2.35 -9.39
C ASP A 218 16.83 -1.39 -8.26
N LEU A 219 17.16 -1.94 -7.09
CA LEU A 219 17.62 -1.16 -5.95
C LEU A 219 18.97 -0.48 -6.27
N LEU A 220 19.90 -1.21 -6.87
CA LEU A 220 21.19 -0.69 -7.30
C LEU A 220 21.01 0.44 -8.33
N PHE A 221 20.14 0.25 -9.32
CA PHE A 221 19.81 1.28 -10.30
C PHE A 221 19.27 2.56 -9.64
N MET A 222 18.32 2.43 -8.71
CA MET A 222 17.76 3.57 -7.97
C MET A 222 18.83 4.28 -7.14
N ALA A 223 19.68 3.54 -6.43
CA ALA A 223 20.73 4.10 -5.59
C ALA A 223 21.84 4.79 -6.41
N GLN A 224 22.25 4.21 -7.54
CA GLN A 224 23.20 4.84 -8.46
C GLN A 224 22.62 6.13 -9.08
N THR A 225 21.34 6.10 -9.45
CA THR A 225 20.64 7.28 -9.96
C THR A 225 20.57 8.37 -8.90
N ALA A 226 20.21 8.02 -7.66
CA ALA A 226 20.18 8.93 -6.53
C ALA A 226 21.55 9.59 -6.32
N LYS A 227 22.63 8.80 -6.30
CA LYS A 227 24.02 9.30 -6.18
C LYS A 227 24.39 10.26 -7.30
N LYS A 228 24.10 9.91 -8.56
CA LYS A 228 24.36 10.77 -9.74
C LYS A 228 23.65 12.13 -9.62
N ARG A 229 22.50 12.18 -8.93
CA ARG A 229 21.70 13.39 -8.71
C ARG A 229 22.04 14.13 -7.40
N GLY A 230 23.11 13.72 -6.70
CA GLY A 230 23.52 14.32 -5.44
C GLY A 230 22.60 14.01 -4.26
N LEU A 231 21.74 13.00 -4.37
CA LEU A 231 20.93 12.53 -3.25
C LEU A 231 21.77 11.59 -2.39
N THR A 232 21.83 11.89 -1.10
CA THR A 232 22.56 11.08 -0.11
C THR A 232 21.67 10.08 0.63
N VAL A 233 20.34 10.23 0.53
CA VAL A 233 19.35 9.40 1.23
C VAL A 233 18.22 9.04 0.28
N ILE A 234 17.79 7.78 0.30
CA ILE A 234 16.52 7.33 -0.30
C ILE A 234 15.69 6.58 0.73
N LYS A 235 14.37 6.75 0.70
CA LYS A 235 13.45 6.26 1.74
C LYS A 235 12.45 5.28 1.16
N PHE A 236 12.20 4.21 1.90
CA PHE A 236 11.35 3.12 1.48
C PHE A 236 10.36 2.67 2.55
N TYR A 237 9.15 2.32 2.13
CA TYR A 237 8.19 1.55 2.89
C TYR A 237 8.03 0.15 2.28
N ALA A 238 8.44 -0.89 3.01
CA ALA A 238 8.37 -2.26 2.52
C ALA A 238 6.92 -2.72 2.35
N SER A 239 6.63 -3.42 1.25
CA SER A 239 5.27 -3.85 0.87
C SER A 239 4.70 -4.99 1.73
N SER A 240 5.55 -5.68 2.49
CA SER A 240 5.18 -6.86 3.28
C SER A 240 4.22 -6.49 4.43
N LEU A 241 3.16 -7.27 4.58
CA LEU A 241 2.18 -7.09 5.67
C LEU A 241 2.69 -7.62 7.02
N ASP A 242 3.62 -8.58 6.96
CA ASP A 242 4.38 -9.06 8.12
C ASP A 242 5.81 -9.39 7.66
N PHE A 243 6.68 -8.38 7.70
CA PHE A 243 8.04 -8.44 7.13
C PHE A 243 8.91 -9.56 7.72
N PHE A 244 8.64 -10.01 8.94
CA PHE A 244 9.41 -11.07 9.60
C PHE A 244 8.68 -12.42 9.63
N GLN A 245 7.61 -12.60 8.84
CA GLN A 245 6.89 -13.87 8.76
C GLN A 245 7.78 -15.01 8.25
N ASN A 246 8.71 -14.72 7.34
CA ASN A 246 9.70 -15.67 6.81
C ASN A 246 11.13 -15.11 7.02
N PRO A 247 11.68 -15.18 8.24
CA PRO A 247 12.91 -14.48 8.59
C PRO A 247 14.15 -14.96 7.81
N GLY A 248 14.19 -16.24 7.43
CA GLY A 248 15.27 -16.80 6.61
C GLY A 248 15.37 -16.13 5.24
N VAL A 249 14.25 -16.05 4.51
CA VAL A 249 14.19 -15.40 3.18
C VAL A 249 14.45 -13.90 3.31
N VAL A 250 13.86 -13.25 4.31
CA VAL A 250 14.00 -11.80 4.54
C VAL A 250 15.45 -11.41 4.86
N ARG A 251 16.23 -12.30 5.47
CA ARG A 251 17.67 -12.10 5.66
C ARG A 251 18.38 -11.81 4.35
N GLU A 252 18.05 -12.51 3.27
CA GLU A 252 18.68 -12.34 1.95
C GLU A 252 18.40 -10.95 1.38
N TYR A 253 17.17 -10.44 1.56
CA TYR A 253 16.79 -9.08 1.17
C TYR A 253 17.48 -8.00 2.00
N LEU A 254 17.62 -8.21 3.31
CA LEU A 254 18.37 -7.31 4.19
C LEU A 254 19.86 -7.28 3.79
N GLN A 255 20.43 -8.43 3.40
CA GLN A 255 21.80 -8.49 2.88
C GLN A 255 21.93 -7.77 1.54
N ALA A 256 20.98 -7.91 0.62
CA ALA A 256 20.98 -7.15 -0.64
C ALA A 256 20.90 -5.64 -0.40
N LEU A 257 20.02 -5.20 0.51
CA LEU A 257 19.96 -3.79 0.95
C LEU A 257 21.30 -3.30 1.50
N ALA A 258 21.93 -4.08 2.39
CA ALA A 258 23.23 -3.74 2.97
C ALA A 258 24.31 -3.63 1.88
N ARG A 259 24.40 -4.60 0.95
CA ARG A 259 25.35 -4.58 -0.16
C ARG A 259 25.20 -3.34 -1.03
N VAL A 260 23.98 -3.02 -1.47
CA VAL A 260 23.73 -1.84 -2.32
C VAL A 260 24.06 -0.55 -1.59
N ARG A 261 23.70 -0.44 -0.30
CA ARG A 261 24.02 0.71 0.54
C ARG A 261 25.53 0.91 0.67
N GLU A 262 26.27 -0.15 0.97
CA GLU A 262 27.73 -0.16 1.10
C GLU A 262 28.42 0.17 -0.23
N GLN A 263 27.97 -0.42 -1.33
CA GLN A 263 28.52 -0.21 -2.68
C GLN A 263 28.31 1.22 -3.19
N THR A 264 27.13 1.80 -2.95
CA THR A 264 26.79 3.11 -3.51
C THR A 264 27.17 4.27 -2.60
N GLY A 265 27.18 4.05 -1.28
CA GLY A 265 27.32 5.08 -0.26
C GLY A 265 26.05 5.92 -0.05
N VAL A 266 24.93 5.56 -0.68
CA VAL A 266 23.63 6.21 -0.47
C VAL A 266 22.98 5.62 0.78
N ASP A 267 22.53 6.45 1.71
CA ASP A 267 21.81 6.03 2.90
C ASP A 267 20.40 5.53 2.54
N ILE A 268 20.25 4.21 2.44
CA ILE A 268 18.96 3.55 2.20
C ILE A 268 18.23 3.43 3.54
N ARG A 269 17.04 4.03 3.64
CA ARG A 269 16.21 3.98 4.86
C ARG A 269 14.93 3.23 4.62
N VAL A 270 14.78 2.08 5.27
CA VAL A 270 13.60 1.22 5.14
C VAL A 270 12.78 1.26 6.42
N ARG A 271 11.46 1.43 6.28
CA ARG A 271 10.48 1.09 7.31
C ARG A 271 9.59 -0.06 6.83
N CYS A 272 9.09 -0.87 7.75
CA CYS A 272 8.21 -1.99 7.41
C CYS A 272 7.11 -2.20 8.46
N LEU A 273 6.15 -3.07 8.13
CA LEU A 273 5.21 -3.61 9.11
C LEU A 273 5.66 -5.01 9.55
N SER A 274 5.39 -5.34 10.80
CA SER A 274 5.58 -6.68 11.34
C SER A 274 4.52 -7.01 12.37
N ARG A 275 4.29 -8.29 12.57
CA ARG A 275 3.69 -8.76 13.81
C ARG A 275 4.73 -8.82 14.92
N LEU A 276 4.25 -8.70 16.16
CA LEU A 276 5.09 -8.75 17.36
C LEU A 276 5.83 -10.10 17.48
N ASP A 277 5.08 -11.20 17.37
CA ASP A 277 5.59 -12.57 17.49
C ASP A 277 6.58 -12.93 16.38
N SER A 278 6.30 -12.52 15.14
CA SER A 278 7.21 -12.76 14.00
C SER A 278 8.57 -12.08 14.23
N PHE A 279 8.58 -10.82 14.66
CA PHE A 279 9.83 -10.10 14.95
C PHE A 279 10.58 -10.66 16.17
N ILE A 280 9.86 -10.99 17.25
CA ILE A 280 10.47 -11.60 18.44
C ILE A 280 11.14 -12.93 18.06
N LYS A 281 10.46 -13.78 17.29
CA LYS A 281 11.02 -15.06 16.83
C LYS A 281 12.24 -14.84 15.93
N ALA A 282 12.16 -13.94 14.96
CA ALA A 282 13.28 -13.62 14.07
C ALA A 282 14.52 -13.17 14.85
N THR A 283 14.33 -12.25 15.81
CA THR A 283 15.43 -11.70 16.61
C THR A 283 16.04 -12.73 17.56
N LYS A 284 15.21 -13.62 18.14
CA LYS A 284 15.71 -14.71 18.99
C LYS A 284 16.45 -15.79 18.22
N ALA A 285 16.06 -16.03 16.96
CA ALA A 285 16.67 -17.05 16.12
C ALA A 285 18.08 -16.66 15.64
N ASP A 286 18.39 -15.36 15.58
CA ASP A 286 19.71 -14.87 15.18
C ASP A 286 20.16 -13.68 16.07
N PRO A 287 21.16 -13.88 16.95
CA PRO A 287 21.73 -12.81 17.76
C PRO A 287 22.28 -11.63 16.96
N GLU A 288 22.66 -11.84 15.68
CA GLU A 288 23.21 -10.81 14.81
C GLU A 288 22.14 -10.02 14.05
N THR A 289 20.86 -10.32 14.28
CA THR A 289 19.73 -9.65 13.63
C THR A 289 19.88 -8.13 13.71
N GLY A 290 20.14 -7.57 14.90
CA GLY A 290 20.27 -6.13 15.09
C GLY A 290 21.35 -5.48 14.22
N LYS A 291 22.52 -6.12 14.07
CA LYS A 291 23.60 -5.60 13.21
C LYS A 291 23.19 -5.63 11.73
N LEU A 292 22.50 -6.69 11.31
CA LEU A 292 21.99 -6.79 9.94
C LEU A 292 20.91 -5.74 9.66
N LEU A 293 19.97 -5.50 10.59
CA LEU A 293 18.95 -4.46 10.45
C LEU A 293 19.58 -3.07 10.27
N ALA A 294 20.57 -2.74 11.11
CA ALA A 294 21.29 -1.48 11.06
C ALA A 294 22.04 -1.30 9.73
N ARG A 295 22.74 -2.34 9.26
CA ARG A 295 23.46 -2.33 7.97
C ARG A 295 22.51 -2.17 6.78
N ALA A 296 21.40 -2.90 6.79
CA ALA A 296 20.35 -2.81 5.76
C ALA A 296 19.58 -1.48 5.77
N GLY A 297 19.77 -0.65 6.81
CA GLY A 297 19.09 0.63 6.96
C GLY A 297 17.63 0.50 7.37
N LEU A 298 17.23 -0.63 7.97
CA LEU A 298 15.91 -0.78 8.57
C LEU A 298 15.88 0.03 9.87
N TRP A 299 15.22 1.18 9.84
CA TRP A 299 15.26 2.16 10.94
C TRP A 299 13.95 2.23 11.72
N ASN A 300 12.85 1.69 11.17
CA ASN A 300 11.54 1.73 11.81
C ASN A 300 10.70 0.49 11.50
N ILE A 301 10.04 -0.05 12.52
CA ILE A 301 9.07 -1.14 12.37
C ILE A 301 7.76 -0.73 13.02
N GLY A 302 6.68 -0.81 12.24
CA GLY A 302 5.31 -0.66 12.72
C GLY A 302 4.72 -2.01 13.13
N PHE A 303 4.22 -2.10 14.35
CA PHE A 303 3.59 -3.30 14.88
C PHE A 303 2.08 -3.13 15.00
N GLY A 304 1.31 -4.01 14.37
CA GLY A 304 -0.14 -4.06 14.52
C GLY A 304 -0.54 -4.61 15.89
N VAL A 305 -0.71 -3.72 16.88
CA VAL A 305 -1.17 -4.04 18.24
C VAL A 305 -2.70 -4.08 18.30
N ASP A 306 -3.39 -3.18 17.57
CA ASP A 306 -4.85 -3.20 17.29
C ASP A 306 -5.79 -3.29 18.51
N GLY A 307 -5.34 -2.77 19.65
CA GLY A 307 -6.09 -2.74 20.91
C GLY A 307 -5.38 -3.49 22.05
N THR A 308 -5.96 -3.41 23.25
CA THR A 308 -5.31 -3.92 24.49
C THR A 308 -6.18 -4.90 25.26
N ASP A 309 -7.34 -5.26 24.71
CA ASP A 309 -8.25 -6.21 25.33
C ASP A 309 -8.21 -7.56 24.60
N ALA A 310 -7.91 -8.63 25.34
CA ALA A 310 -7.73 -9.95 24.76
C ALA A 310 -9.03 -10.51 24.15
N SER A 311 -10.18 -10.18 24.72
CA SER A 311 -11.48 -10.65 24.19
C SER A 311 -11.80 -9.99 22.84
N ILE A 312 -11.49 -8.70 22.70
CA ILE A 312 -11.69 -7.94 21.47
C ILE A 312 -10.73 -8.40 20.39
N LEU A 313 -9.45 -8.53 20.72
CA LEU A 313 -8.46 -9.08 19.80
C LEU A 313 -8.94 -10.44 19.29
N LYS A 314 -9.35 -11.35 20.19
CA LYS A 314 -9.82 -12.70 19.83
C LYS A 314 -11.00 -12.63 18.87
N ALA A 315 -11.96 -11.73 19.13
CA ALA A 315 -13.10 -11.50 18.24
C ALA A 315 -12.68 -11.00 16.84
N GLN A 316 -11.54 -10.32 16.73
CA GLN A 316 -10.96 -9.87 15.46
C GLN A 316 -10.04 -10.92 14.79
N GLY A 317 -9.96 -12.14 15.32
CA GLY A 317 -9.07 -13.18 14.81
C GLY A 317 -7.59 -12.88 15.12
N LYS A 318 -7.33 -12.08 16.17
CA LYS A 318 -6.00 -11.83 16.74
C LYS A 318 -6.00 -12.38 18.17
N GLY A 319 -5.07 -13.21 18.59
CA GLY A 319 -5.07 -13.66 20.00
C GLY A 319 -3.77 -14.29 20.43
N GLN A 320 -2.74 -14.07 19.62
CA GLN A 320 -1.48 -14.78 19.70
C GLN A 320 -0.36 -13.89 20.28
N TYR A 321 -0.69 -12.73 20.85
CA TYR A 321 0.27 -11.90 21.58
C TYR A 321 -0.38 -11.16 22.75
N THR A 322 0.41 -10.87 23.79
CA THR A 322 0.00 -10.16 25.00
C THR A 322 0.57 -8.74 25.08
N THR A 323 0.21 -7.99 26.12
CA THR A 323 0.82 -6.69 26.44
C THR A 323 2.33 -6.82 26.74
N GLU A 324 2.74 -7.94 27.30
CA GLU A 324 4.13 -8.27 27.60
C GLU A 324 4.92 -8.55 26.32
N ASP A 325 4.30 -9.16 25.31
CA ASP A 325 4.90 -9.31 23.98
C ASP A 325 5.14 -7.95 23.33
N ALA A 326 4.19 -7.02 23.44
CA ALA A 326 4.38 -5.65 22.96
C ALA A 326 5.57 -4.97 23.65
N ALA A 327 5.66 -5.05 24.98
CA ALA A 327 6.80 -4.52 25.74
C ALA A 327 8.13 -5.18 25.37
N THR A 328 8.14 -6.50 25.14
CA THR A 328 9.31 -7.26 24.71
C THR A 328 9.77 -6.82 23.32
N CYS A 329 8.83 -6.70 22.39
CA CYS A 329 9.10 -6.26 21.03
C CYS A 329 9.69 -4.85 20.97
N ILE A 330 9.13 -3.92 21.77
CA ILE A 330 9.65 -2.56 21.92
C ILE A 330 11.10 -2.58 22.43
N ARG A 331 11.38 -3.34 23.49
CA ARG A 331 12.75 -3.46 24.03
C ARG A 331 13.72 -4.03 23.00
N LEU A 332 13.33 -5.06 22.25
CA LEU A 332 14.16 -5.65 21.19
C LEU A 332 14.42 -4.67 20.05
N CYS A 333 13.41 -3.89 19.63
CA CYS A 333 13.60 -2.85 18.62
C CYS A 333 14.63 -1.82 19.08
N LEU A 334 14.47 -1.27 20.29
CA LEU A 334 15.38 -0.29 20.85
C LEU A 334 16.81 -0.84 20.98
N PHE A 335 16.95 -2.10 21.43
CA PHE A 335 18.23 -2.80 21.49
C PHE A 335 18.88 -2.93 20.11
N CYS A 336 18.10 -3.18 19.06
CA CYS A 336 18.58 -3.25 17.68
C CYS A 336 18.80 -1.88 17.02
N GLY A 337 18.57 -0.76 17.74
CA GLY A 337 18.65 0.59 17.15
C GLY A 337 17.51 0.92 16.18
N VAL A 338 16.40 0.18 16.24
CA VAL A 338 15.22 0.35 15.38
C VAL A 338 14.12 1.08 16.15
N LYS A 339 13.50 2.07 15.52
CA LYS A 339 12.38 2.81 16.12
C LYS A 339 11.08 1.98 16.06
N PRO A 340 10.46 1.63 17.19
CA PRO A 340 9.14 0.98 17.17
C PRO A 340 8.01 2.00 16.96
N GLU A 341 7.04 1.63 16.13
CA GLU A 341 5.73 2.27 15.96
C GLU A 341 4.63 1.29 16.36
N LEU A 342 3.59 1.74 17.08
CA LEU A 342 2.45 0.90 17.44
C LEU A 342 1.23 1.29 16.63
N LEU A 343 0.85 0.45 15.68
CA LEU A 343 -0.37 0.58 14.89
C LEU A 343 -1.54 -0.01 15.66
N MET A 344 -2.61 0.77 15.74
CA MET A 344 -3.75 0.44 16.58
C MET A 344 -5.06 0.70 15.85
N VAL A 345 -5.65 -0.33 15.27
CA VAL A 345 -7.07 -0.32 14.90
C VAL A 345 -7.91 -0.63 16.13
N PHE A 346 -8.81 0.27 16.55
CA PHE A 346 -9.70 0.05 17.69
C PHE A 346 -11.07 0.73 17.49
N GLY A 347 -12.02 0.51 18.41
CA GLY A 347 -13.39 0.96 18.24
C GLY A 347 -14.24 -0.06 17.50
N PHE A 348 -13.92 -1.35 17.64
CA PHE A 348 -14.71 -2.42 17.05
C PHE A 348 -16.10 -2.49 17.70
N PRO A 349 -17.11 -3.11 17.06
CA PRO A 349 -18.45 -3.25 17.67
C PRO A 349 -18.47 -3.90 19.07
N GLN A 350 -17.42 -4.65 19.42
CA GLN A 350 -17.20 -5.29 20.72
C GLN A 350 -16.60 -4.34 21.77
N ASP A 351 -16.00 -3.21 21.37
CA ASP A 351 -15.47 -2.21 22.28
C ASP A 351 -16.56 -1.53 23.12
N ASN A 352 -16.25 -1.30 24.39
CA ASN A 352 -17.08 -0.53 25.31
C ASN A 352 -16.25 0.58 25.96
N LEU A 353 -16.87 1.36 26.86
CA LEU A 353 -16.19 2.47 27.53
C LEU A 353 -14.88 2.03 28.21
N TRP A 354 -14.88 0.90 28.91
CA TRP A 354 -13.72 0.41 29.65
C TRP A 354 -12.59 -0.04 28.73
N THR A 355 -12.90 -0.77 27.65
CA THR A 355 -11.86 -1.24 26.71
C THR A 355 -11.25 -0.09 25.92
N LEU A 356 -12.05 0.92 25.56
CA LEU A 356 -11.57 2.15 24.94
C LEU A 356 -10.68 2.96 25.88
N LEU A 357 -11.12 3.17 27.13
CA LEU A 357 -10.33 3.88 28.13
C LEU A 357 -9.00 3.16 28.41
N LYS A 358 -9.03 1.84 28.57
CA LYS A 358 -7.83 1.01 28.73
C LYS A 358 -6.86 1.19 27.55
N THR A 359 -7.39 1.19 26.32
CA THR A 359 -6.61 1.41 25.09
C THR A 359 -5.93 2.78 25.10
N VAL A 360 -6.64 3.85 25.50
CA VAL A 360 -6.07 5.20 25.62
C VAL A 360 -4.97 5.25 26.67
N LEU A 361 -5.23 4.74 27.88
CA LEU A 361 -4.28 4.77 29.00
C LEU A 361 -2.99 4.00 28.71
N ILE A 362 -3.11 2.80 28.12
CA ILE A 362 -1.93 1.99 27.75
C ILE A 362 -1.14 2.67 26.64
N SER A 363 -1.79 3.34 25.69
CA SER A 363 -1.09 4.10 24.66
C SER A 363 -0.26 5.24 25.27
N PHE A 364 -0.83 6.00 26.19
CA PHE A 364 -0.11 7.05 26.91
C PHE A 364 1.03 6.48 27.75
N ALA A 365 0.79 5.40 28.49
CA ALA A 365 1.84 4.73 29.26
C ALA A 365 2.98 4.24 28.36
N ALA A 366 2.68 3.70 27.16
CA ALA A 366 3.69 3.25 26.22
C ALA A 366 4.56 4.40 25.69
N VAL A 367 3.93 5.53 25.38
CA VAL A 367 4.65 6.75 24.96
C VAL A 367 5.53 7.28 26.09
N LEU A 368 5.00 7.41 27.32
CA LEU A 368 5.74 7.95 28.46
C LEU A 368 6.91 7.05 28.85
N ARG A 369 6.71 5.72 28.83
CA ARG A 369 7.71 4.76 29.28
C ARG A 369 8.80 4.46 28.26
N TRP A 370 8.45 4.42 26.98
CA TRP A 370 9.35 3.94 25.92
C TRP A 370 9.54 4.91 24.76
N GLY A 371 8.85 6.06 24.77
CA GLY A 371 8.98 7.07 23.72
C GLY A 371 8.48 6.62 22.34
N VAL A 372 7.67 5.55 22.26
CA VAL A 372 7.13 5.01 21.01
C VAL A 372 6.23 6.03 20.30
N VAL A 373 6.02 5.83 19.00
CA VAL A 373 5.01 6.57 18.25
C VAL A 373 3.76 5.71 18.12
N ILE A 374 2.61 6.28 18.45
CA ILE A 374 1.30 5.61 18.34
C ILE A 374 0.66 5.99 17.00
N ARG A 375 0.05 5.02 16.35
CA ARG A 375 -0.69 5.17 15.10
C ARG A 375 -2.12 4.67 15.29
N PRO A 376 -2.98 5.47 15.93
CA PRO A 376 -4.35 5.09 16.13
C PRO A 376 -5.09 5.10 14.80
N TYR A 377 -6.02 4.18 14.62
CA TYR A 377 -6.92 4.07 13.47
C TYR A 377 -8.28 3.62 13.95
N MET A 378 -9.31 4.20 13.35
CA MET A 378 -10.69 3.84 13.64
C MET A 378 -11.05 2.53 12.96
N ALA A 379 -11.55 1.56 13.70
CA ALA A 379 -12.02 0.30 13.16
C ALA A 379 -13.10 0.51 12.09
N LYS A 380 -13.00 -0.23 10.98
CA LYS A 380 -14.00 -0.24 9.91
C LYS A 380 -14.37 -1.69 9.64
N ASP A 381 -15.58 -2.06 10.04
CA ASP A 381 -16.08 -3.42 9.91
C ASP A 381 -16.55 -3.72 8.48
N ILE A 382 -16.92 -2.73 7.67
CA ILE A 382 -17.41 -2.91 6.29
C ILE A 382 -16.50 -2.28 5.21
N VAL A 383 -15.35 -2.88 4.94
CA VAL A 383 -14.39 -2.43 3.90
C VAL A 383 -14.26 -3.51 2.83
N PRO A 384 -14.29 -3.19 1.52
CA PRO A 384 -14.11 -4.20 0.47
C PRO A 384 -12.88 -5.08 0.75
N GLY A 385 -13.12 -6.39 0.90
CA GLY A 385 -12.08 -7.40 1.17
C GLY A 385 -11.96 -7.84 2.63
N ASN A 386 -12.61 -7.14 3.56
CA ASN A 386 -12.70 -7.59 4.95
C ASN A 386 -13.93 -8.50 5.18
N ARG A 387 -14.05 -9.06 6.39
CA ARG A 387 -15.15 -9.99 6.70
C ARG A 387 -16.53 -9.32 6.68
N GLY A 388 -16.66 -8.09 7.20
CA GLY A 388 -17.95 -7.43 7.29
C GLY A 388 -18.52 -7.03 5.93
N TRP A 389 -17.68 -6.79 4.92
CA TRP A 389 -18.14 -6.57 3.54
C TRP A 389 -18.96 -7.73 2.97
N LEU A 390 -18.72 -8.96 3.46
CA LEU A 390 -19.42 -10.16 3.00
C LEU A 390 -20.72 -10.44 3.77
N ILE A 391 -20.85 -9.97 5.01
CA ILE A 391 -21.96 -10.35 5.90
C ILE A 391 -22.91 -9.19 6.23
N GLU A 392 -22.50 -7.93 6.03
CA GLU A 392 -23.29 -6.74 6.33
C GLU A 392 -24.00 -6.19 5.09
N GLU A 393 -24.74 -7.05 4.38
CA GLU A 393 -25.30 -6.77 3.05
C GLU A 393 -26.06 -5.44 2.98
N GLY A 394 -26.87 -5.12 3.99
CA GLY A 394 -27.66 -3.88 4.03
C GLY A 394 -26.78 -2.62 4.07
N ARG A 395 -25.72 -2.61 4.88
CA ARG A 395 -24.79 -1.47 4.97
C ARG A 395 -23.91 -1.39 3.72
N VAL A 396 -23.50 -2.53 3.17
CA VAL A 396 -22.73 -2.59 1.92
C VAL A 396 -23.54 -2.05 0.75
N LYS A 397 -24.81 -2.45 0.61
CA LYS A 397 -25.74 -1.93 -0.41
C LYS A 397 -25.90 -0.41 -0.30
N LEU A 398 -25.95 0.12 0.92
CA LEU A 398 -26.01 1.55 1.18
C LEU A 398 -24.74 2.31 0.74
N VAL A 399 -23.56 1.72 0.94
CA VAL A 399 -22.28 2.32 0.50
C VAL A 399 -22.15 2.27 -1.03
N VAL A 400 -22.52 1.14 -1.64
CA VAL A 400 -22.44 0.93 -3.10
C VAL A 400 -23.41 1.87 -3.85
N SER A 401 -24.62 2.08 -3.33
CA SER A 401 -25.61 2.98 -3.93
C SER A 401 -25.31 4.47 -3.75
N GLU A 402 -24.48 4.84 -2.78
CA GLU A 402 -24.06 6.22 -2.54
C GLU A 402 -22.53 6.30 -2.42
N PRO A 403 -21.79 6.32 -3.55
CA PRO A 403 -20.35 6.14 -3.56
C PRO A 403 -19.56 7.12 -2.67
N LEU A 404 -20.05 8.34 -2.42
CA LEU A 404 -19.42 9.27 -1.47
C LEU A 404 -19.21 8.68 -0.06
N LYS A 405 -19.97 7.65 0.32
CA LYS A 405 -19.80 6.93 1.59
C LYS A 405 -18.52 6.10 1.67
N PHE A 406 -17.86 5.81 0.55
CA PHE A 406 -16.55 5.13 0.57
C PHE A 406 -15.47 5.95 1.30
N TYR A 407 -15.58 7.29 1.36
CA TYR A 407 -14.71 8.11 2.22
C TYR A 407 -14.80 7.74 3.71
N ASN A 408 -15.97 7.28 4.16
CA ASN A 408 -16.19 6.96 5.58
C ASN A 408 -15.49 5.67 6.01
N LEU A 409 -15.05 4.87 5.03
CA LEU A 409 -14.35 3.60 5.20
C LEU A 409 -12.83 3.77 5.31
N ASP A 410 -12.30 4.98 5.21
CA ASP A 410 -10.91 5.26 5.52
C ASP A 410 -10.67 5.04 7.03
N PHE A 411 -9.63 4.28 7.38
CA PHE A 411 -9.26 4.00 8.76
C PHE A 411 -8.81 5.27 9.52
N ALA A 412 -8.37 6.31 8.83
CA ALA A 412 -8.11 7.62 9.42
C ALA A 412 -9.40 8.47 9.57
N ALA A 413 -10.51 8.08 8.94
CA ALA A 413 -11.76 8.81 9.05
C ALA A 413 -12.46 8.56 10.40
N LEU A 414 -13.10 9.60 10.94
CA LEU A 414 -13.96 9.45 12.10
C LEU A 414 -15.06 8.40 11.90
N ALA A 415 -15.53 7.83 13.00
CA ALA A 415 -16.67 6.94 13.03
C ALA A 415 -17.94 7.67 12.57
N THR A 416 -18.73 7.01 11.72
CA THR A 416 -20.00 7.52 11.18
C THR A 416 -21.14 6.58 11.52
N LYS A 417 -22.40 6.96 11.25
CA LYS A 417 -23.55 6.06 11.39
C LYS A 417 -23.42 4.78 10.54
N ILE A 418 -22.66 4.82 9.45
CA ILE A 418 -22.46 3.67 8.56
C ILE A 418 -21.46 2.68 9.16
N THR A 419 -20.37 3.18 9.72
CA THR A 419 -19.30 2.32 10.27
C THR A 419 -19.56 1.93 11.72
N HIS A 420 -20.23 2.79 12.49
CA HIS A 420 -20.55 2.60 13.90
C HIS A 420 -22.01 3.04 14.12
N PRO A 421 -23.00 2.16 13.89
CA PRO A 421 -24.41 2.54 13.88
C PRO A 421 -24.93 3.01 15.25
N ARG A 422 -24.46 2.38 16.33
CA ARG A 422 -24.85 2.70 17.71
C ARG A 422 -24.32 4.08 18.11
N VAL A 423 -25.23 4.99 18.50
CA VAL A 423 -24.91 6.41 18.76
C VAL A 423 -23.86 6.56 19.86
N LEU A 424 -24.13 6.02 21.05
CA LEU A 424 -23.22 6.16 22.19
C LEU A 424 -21.83 5.57 21.90
N HIS A 425 -21.79 4.35 21.37
CA HIS A 425 -20.54 3.68 20.99
C HIS A 425 -19.73 4.50 19.97
N ARG A 426 -20.38 5.05 18.94
CA ARG A 426 -19.73 5.93 17.96
C ARG A 426 -19.11 7.17 18.59
N TRP A 427 -19.82 7.83 19.51
CA TRP A 427 -19.30 8.97 20.25
C TRP A 427 -18.07 8.59 21.08
N LEU A 428 -18.15 7.49 21.83
CA LEU A 428 -17.03 7.00 22.64
C LEU A 428 -15.79 6.69 21.80
N CYS A 429 -15.96 6.01 20.65
CA CYS A 429 -14.86 5.72 19.75
C CYS A 429 -14.21 7.00 19.21
N ASN A 430 -15.02 7.95 18.73
CA ASN A 430 -14.51 9.23 18.23
C ASN A 430 -13.77 10.03 19.30
N ILE A 431 -14.28 10.06 20.54
CA ILE A 431 -13.61 10.73 21.66
C ILE A 431 -12.25 10.06 21.92
N ALA A 432 -12.20 8.74 22.07
CA ALA A 432 -10.94 8.03 22.32
C ALA A 432 -9.91 8.25 21.19
N TYR A 433 -10.36 8.18 19.93
CA TYR A 433 -9.51 8.39 18.74
C TYR A 433 -8.97 9.81 18.64
N LEU A 434 -9.83 10.82 18.82
CA LEU A 434 -9.41 12.22 18.79
C LEU A 434 -8.54 12.57 19.98
N THR A 435 -8.80 12.02 21.17
CA THR A 435 -7.94 12.20 22.34
C THR A 435 -6.53 11.69 22.09
N LEU A 436 -6.37 10.48 21.54
CA LEU A 436 -5.05 9.95 21.18
C LEU A 436 -4.33 10.84 20.17
N CYS A 437 -5.03 11.27 19.12
CA CYS A 437 -4.44 12.12 18.10
C CYS A 437 -4.05 13.50 18.67
N ALA A 438 -4.98 14.19 19.31
CA ALA A 438 -4.80 15.57 19.79
C ALA A 438 -3.76 15.68 20.91
N VAL A 439 -3.71 14.71 21.83
CA VAL A 439 -2.75 14.74 22.95
C VAL A 439 -1.34 14.38 22.48
N LEU A 440 -1.18 13.40 21.58
CA LEU A 440 0.15 12.88 21.22
C LEU A 440 0.78 13.57 20.01
N TRP A 441 -0.02 14.14 19.11
CA TRP A 441 0.48 14.80 17.90
C TRP A 441 1.42 15.99 18.18
N PRO A 442 1.15 16.92 19.12
CA PRO A 442 2.04 18.05 19.42
C PRO A 442 3.46 17.64 19.84
N PHE A 443 3.62 16.41 20.35
CA PHE A 443 4.91 15.87 20.81
C PHE A 443 5.59 14.97 19.76
N GLY A 444 5.04 14.89 18.54
CA GLY A 444 5.53 13.97 17.51
C GLY A 444 5.36 12.49 17.88
N LYS A 445 4.43 12.18 18.79
CA LYS A 445 4.14 10.82 19.29
C LYS A 445 2.86 10.22 18.68
N CYS A 446 2.22 10.94 17.76
CA CYS A 446 1.19 10.41 16.87
C CYS A 446 1.50 10.81 15.43
N SER A 447 1.50 9.83 14.52
CA SER A 447 1.66 10.08 13.07
C SER A 447 0.36 9.91 12.28
N THR A 448 -0.76 9.64 12.95
CA THR A 448 -2.07 9.61 12.30
C THR A 448 -2.64 11.00 12.13
N ALA A 449 -3.13 11.30 10.92
CA ALA A 449 -3.86 12.52 10.61
C ALA A 449 -5.37 12.23 10.49
N PRO A 450 -6.20 12.52 11.52
CA PRO A 450 -7.63 12.19 11.46
C PRO A 450 -8.33 12.99 10.37
N VAL A 451 -9.15 12.32 9.56
CA VAL A 451 -9.95 12.96 8.49
C VAL A 451 -11.44 12.96 8.81
N LEU A 452 -12.11 14.00 8.33
CA LEU A 452 -13.55 14.15 8.48
C LEU A 452 -14.32 13.40 7.38
N PRO A 453 -15.42 12.72 7.73
CA PRO A 453 -16.35 12.10 6.77
C PRO A 453 -16.88 13.11 5.74
N GLN A 454 -16.77 12.80 4.44
CA GLN A 454 -17.17 13.72 3.36
C GLN A 454 -18.55 13.43 2.76
N SER A 455 -19.25 12.40 3.21
CA SER A 455 -20.48 11.94 2.56
C SER A 455 -21.75 12.77 2.86
N GLY A 456 -21.68 13.82 3.68
CA GLY A 456 -22.84 14.63 4.07
C GLY A 456 -23.13 15.78 3.10
N LYS A 457 -24.41 16.07 2.81
CA LYS A 457 -24.79 17.17 1.90
C LYS A 457 -24.33 18.55 2.39
N VAL A 458 -24.49 18.83 3.68
CA VAL A 458 -24.15 20.14 4.29
C VAL A 458 -22.71 20.16 4.82
N LEU A 459 -22.33 19.16 5.62
CA LEU A 459 -21.01 19.11 6.26
C LEU A 459 -19.92 18.57 5.33
N GLY A 460 -20.26 17.87 4.25
CA GLY A 460 -19.28 17.25 3.34
C GLY A 460 -18.35 18.26 2.66
N PRO A 461 -18.86 19.37 2.07
CA PRO A 461 -18.00 20.42 1.51
C PRO A 461 -17.04 21.05 2.54
N ILE A 462 -17.49 21.23 3.79
CA ILE A 462 -16.65 21.75 4.88
C ILE A 462 -15.58 20.72 5.25
N ALA A 463 -15.97 19.45 5.44
CA ALA A 463 -15.05 18.34 5.70
C ALA A 463 -14.00 18.20 4.59
N LYS A 464 -14.38 18.33 3.32
CA LYS A 464 -13.47 18.32 2.18
C LYS A 464 -12.43 19.45 2.24
N ARG A 465 -12.84 20.67 2.62
CA ARG A 465 -11.91 21.80 2.81
C ARG A 465 -10.94 21.56 3.96
N ILE A 466 -11.42 21.05 5.10
CA ILE A 466 -10.58 20.72 6.26
C ILE A 466 -9.57 19.62 5.90
N ASN A 467 -10.04 18.53 5.28
CA ASN A 467 -9.17 17.39 4.92
C ASN A 467 -8.05 17.76 3.94
N ARG A 468 -8.23 18.78 3.10
CA ARG A 468 -7.16 19.31 2.22
C ARG A 468 -6.01 19.93 3.01
N LEU A 469 -6.29 20.47 4.19
CA LEU A 469 -5.31 21.12 5.06
C LEU A 469 -4.65 20.13 6.04
N MET A 470 -5.27 18.97 6.26
CA MET A 470 -4.69 17.94 7.13
C MET A 470 -3.36 17.43 6.55
N PRO A 471 -2.38 17.06 7.39
CA PRO A 471 -1.13 16.43 6.94
C PRO A 471 -1.39 15.06 6.30
N PHE A 472 -0.42 14.50 5.57
CA PHE A 472 -0.59 13.15 5.03
C PHE A 472 -0.49 12.16 6.19
N ASP A 473 -1.37 11.16 6.18
CA ASP A 473 -1.15 9.99 7.01
C ASP A 473 0.14 9.29 6.52
N ARG A 474 1.08 9.05 7.44
CA ARG A 474 2.44 8.65 7.09
C ARG A 474 2.59 7.16 6.77
#